data_AF-A0A081BXM4-F1
#
_entry.id   AF-A0A081BXM4-F1
#
_cell.length_a   1.000
_cell.length_b   1.000
_cell.length_c   1.000
_cell.angle_alpha   90.00
_cell.angle_beta   90.00
_cell.angle_gamma   90.00
#
_symmetry.space_group_name_H-M   'P 1'
#
loop_
_entity.id
_entity.type
_entity.pdbx_description
1 polymer ?
#
loop_
_entity_poly.entity_id
_entity_poly.type
_entity_poly.pdbx_seq_one_letter_code
_entity_poly.pdbx_strand_id
1 'polypeptide(L)'
;MAIMTATEARKNLYRLIDEVNESHEPLHISGKRCAAVLVSEKDWYCTQEALYILSNVHVRESIFAGLNTPLNQCVQDEQEGAVTVFYTQTAQQDTEALKTAGFEAEIEQMLHILCNDPYQTPPQLGKLVGDLRNVYCRRISMQHRILYEVLQDQRTVKVLRMCSLYDES
;
A
#
# COMPACT_ATOMS: atom_id res chain seq x y z
N MET A 1 11.94 9.35 16.08
CA MET A 1 12.29 10.37 15.06
C MET A 1 13.66 10.94 15.40
N ALA A 2 14.68 10.53 14.65
CA ALA A 2 16.03 11.07 14.80
C ALA A 2 16.11 12.45 14.14
N ILE A 3 16.57 13.46 14.91
CA ILE A 3 16.79 14.82 14.42
C ILE A 3 18.29 15.04 14.36
N MET A 4 18.81 15.35 13.18
CA MET A 4 20.23 15.67 12.97
C MET A 4 20.40 17.06 12.36
N THR A 5 21.61 17.60 12.43
CA THR A 5 21.90 18.92 11.84
C THR A 5 22.29 18.78 10.37
N ALA A 6 22.05 19.82 9.56
CA ALA A 6 22.50 19.85 8.17
C ALA A 6 24.02 19.65 8.00
N THR A 7 24.81 20.05 9.00
CA THR A 7 26.27 19.87 8.98
C THR A 7 26.67 18.41 9.18
N GLU A 8 25.96 17.70 10.06
CA GLU A 8 26.13 16.27 10.30
C GLU A 8 25.63 15.44 9.11
N ALA A 9 24.47 15.78 8.57
CA ALA A 9 23.92 15.15 7.38
C ALA A 9 24.88 15.24 6.18
N ARG A 10 25.47 16.42 5.95
CA ARG A 10 26.47 16.62 4.88
C ARG A 10 27.70 15.72 5.03
N LYS A 11 28.17 15.47 6.26
CA LYS A 11 29.35 14.63 6.51
C LYS A 11 29.07 13.14 6.24
N ASN A 12 27.81 12.72 6.38
CA ASN A 12 27.41 11.32 6.38
C ASN A 12 26.43 10.96 5.25
N LEU A 13 26.25 11.82 4.24
CA LEU A 13 25.12 11.75 3.30
C LEU A 13 24.95 10.38 2.63
N TYR A 14 26.02 9.77 2.11
CA TYR A 14 25.95 8.45 1.47
C TYR A 14 25.44 7.36 2.43
N ARG A 15 26.00 7.30 3.63
CA ARG A 15 25.57 6.37 4.68
C ARG A 15 24.10 6.58 5.06
N LEU A 16 23.66 7.83 5.11
CA LEU A 16 22.27 8.17 5.43
C LEU A 16 21.29 7.78 4.32
N ILE A 17 21.71 7.83 3.05
CA ILE A 17 20.90 7.32 1.93
C ILE A 17 20.68 5.82 2.11
N ASP A 18 21.75 5.06 2.37
CA ASP A 18 21.64 3.61 2.58
C ASP A 18 20.77 3.30 3.81
N GLU A 19 21.01 3.98 4.94
CA GLU A 19 20.27 3.82 6.19
C GLU A 19 18.77 4.05 6.00
N VAL A 20 18.36 5.10 5.28
CA VAL A 20 16.93 5.39 5.05
C VAL A 20 16.31 4.39 4.06
N ASN A 21 17.06 3.90 3.08
CA ASN A 21 16.57 2.86 2.16
C ASN A 21 16.38 1.50 2.85
N GLU A 22 17.22 1.18 3.84
CA GLU A 22 17.12 -0.08 4.60
C GLU A 22 16.09 0.00 5.74
N SER A 23 16.10 1.10 6.50
CA SER A 23 15.23 1.26 7.68
C SER A 23 13.79 1.63 7.34
N HIS A 24 13.56 2.24 6.17
CA HIS A 24 12.27 2.83 5.81
C HIS A 24 11.78 3.90 6.81
N GLU A 25 12.69 4.50 7.59
CA GLU A 25 12.37 5.57 8.53
C GLU A 25 12.80 6.95 8.00
N PRO A 26 11.92 7.98 8.05
CA PRO A 26 12.27 9.34 7.66
C PRO A 26 13.26 9.97 8.64
N LEU A 27 14.31 10.63 8.11
CA LEU A 27 15.26 11.39 8.91
C LEU A 27 14.99 12.90 8.83
N HIS A 28 14.93 13.57 9.98
CA HIS A 28 14.72 15.00 10.04
C HIS A 28 16.05 15.76 10.09
N ILE A 29 16.30 16.58 9.08
CA ILE A 29 17.51 17.39 8.94
C ILE A 29 17.17 18.83 9.29
N SER A 30 17.66 19.28 10.44
CA SER A 30 17.50 20.66 10.92
C SER A 30 18.62 21.57 10.39
N GLY A 31 18.23 22.68 9.77
CA GLY A 31 19.10 23.79 9.41
C GLY A 31 18.86 25.02 10.30
N LYS A 32 19.67 26.06 10.12
CA LYS A 32 19.55 27.30 10.91
C LYS A 32 18.26 28.09 10.64
N ARG A 33 17.66 27.94 9.45
CA ARG A 33 16.49 28.71 8.98
C ARG A 33 15.29 27.84 8.57
N CYS A 34 15.55 26.60 8.20
CA CYS A 34 14.57 25.67 7.68
C CYS A 34 14.98 24.25 8.05
N ALA A 35 14.07 23.30 7.90
CA ALA A 35 14.32 21.88 8.02
C ALA A 35 13.92 21.16 6.73
N ALA A 36 14.46 19.97 6.54
CA ALA A 36 14.09 19.06 5.47
C ALA A 36 13.96 17.64 6.03
N VAL A 37 13.23 16.78 5.32
CA VAL A 37 13.14 15.36 5.65
C VAL A 37 13.81 14.58 4.53
N LEU A 38 14.71 13.68 4.89
CA LEU A 38 15.25 12.67 3.98
C LEU A 38 14.38 11.42 4.11
N VAL A 39 13.85 10.97 2.97
CA VAL A 39 13.09 9.73 2.81
C VAL A 39 13.73 8.93 1.69
N SER A 40 13.53 7.61 1.69
CA SER A 40 13.97 6.79 0.56
C SER A 40 13.13 7.17 -0.64
N GLU A 41 13.71 7.09 -1.84
CA GLU A 41 12.97 7.31 -3.09
C GLU A 41 11.74 6.39 -3.16
N LYS A 42 11.95 5.16 -2.71
CA LYS A 42 10.97 4.09 -2.59
C LYS A 42 9.75 4.50 -1.73
N ASP A 43 9.99 4.97 -0.51
CA ASP A 43 8.94 5.42 0.42
C ASP A 43 8.28 6.72 -0.03
N TRP A 44 9.03 7.61 -0.70
CA TRP A 44 8.49 8.83 -1.30
C TRP A 44 7.43 8.50 -2.35
N TYR A 45 7.73 7.59 -3.29
CA TYR A 45 6.76 7.17 -4.29
C TYR A 45 5.55 6.49 -3.65
N CYS A 46 5.73 5.58 -2.69
CA CYS A 46 4.59 4.99 -1.98
C CYS A 46 3.72 6.03 -1.26
N THR A 47 4.33 7.07 -0.69
CA THR A 47 3.60 8.17 -0.04
C THR A 47 2.80 8.99 -1.07
N GLN A 48 3.40 9.35 -2.21
CA GLN A 48 2.71 10.07 -3.27
C GLN A 48 1.51 9.27 -3.82
N GLU A 49 1.69 7.96 -4.01
CA GLU A 49 0.65 7.06 -4.50
C GLU A 49 -0.50 6.93 -3.49
N ALA A 50 -0.18 6.78 -2.21
CA ALA A 50 -1.18 6.75 -1.14
C ALA A 50 -1.98 8.07 -1.08
N LEU A 51 -1.30 9.21 -1.17
CA LEU A 51 -1.95 10.53 -1.20
C LEU A 51 -2.85 10.69 -2.42
N TYR A 52 -2.43 10.20 -3.58
CA TYR A 52 -3.25 10.25 -4.80
C TYR A 52 -4.53 9.42 -4.67
N ILE A 53 -4.42 8.16 -4.22
CA ILE A 53 -5.58 7.28 -3.98
C ILE A 53 -6.57 7.95 -3.03
N LEU A 54 -6.07 8.57 -1.96
CA LEU A 54 -6.88 9.28 -0.98
C LEU A 54 -7.54 10.55 -1.52
N SER A 55 -6.94 11.19 -2.53
CA SER A 55 -7.46 12.42 -3.13
C SER A 55 -8.65 12.18 -4.07
N ASN A 56 -8.77 10.98 -4.65
CA ASN A 56 -9.92 10.61 -5.46
C ASN A 56 -11.11 10.25 -4.54
N VAL A 57 -12.12 11.12 -4.54
CA VAL A 57 -13.31 11.00 -3.68
C VAL A 57 -14.04 9.67 -3.91
N HIS A 58 -14.24 9.25 -5.16
CA HIS A 58 -14.97 8.02 -5.49
C HIS A 58 -14.20 6.76 -5.04
N VAL A 59 -12.88 6.73 -5.28
CA VAL A 59 -12.04 5.62 -4.80
C VAL A 59 -12.09 5.56 -3.29
N ARG A 60 -11.90 6.69 -2.61
CA ARG A 60 -11.99 6.78 -1.14
C ARG A 60 -13.33 6.27 -0.61
N GLU A 61 -14.46 6.71 -1.17
CA GLU A 61 -15.79 6.27 -0.76
C GLU A 61 -15.99 4.77 -0.94
N SER A 62 -15.51 4.20 -2.05
CA SER A 62 -15.59 2.76 -2.29
C SER A 62 -14.74 1.94 -1.31
N ILE A 63 -13.57 2.46 -0.88
CA ILE A 63 -12.75 1.82 0.16
C ILE A 63 -13.51 1.82 1.49
N PHE A 64 -14.14 2.94 1.87
CA PHE A 64 -14.96 3.00 3.08
C PHE A 64 -16.17 2.10 3.03
N ALA A 65 -16.85 2.02 1.89
CA ALA A 65 -17.95 1.08 1.68
C ALA A 65 -17.43 -0.35 1.91
N GLY A 66 -16.31 -0.72 1.29
CA GLY A 66 -15.67 -2.01 1.46
C GLY A 66 -15.27 -2.33 2.90
N LEU A 67 -14.70 -1.37 3.63
CA LEU A 67 -14.36 -1.54 5.05
C LEU A 67 -15.59 -1.89 5.89
N ASN A 68 -16.72 -1.24 5.62
CA ASN A 68 -17.98 -1.49 6.33
C ASN A 68 -18.73 -2.74 5.84
N THR A 69 -18.34 -3.32 4.71
CA THR A 69 -18.95 -4.56 4.21
C THR A 69 -18.57 -5.75 5.11
N PRO A 70 -19.54 -6.47 5.70
CA PRO A 70 -19.28 -7.66 6.48
C PRO A 70 -18.82 -8.82 5.59
N LEU A 71 -17.98 -9.72 6.13
CA LEU A 71 -17.38 -10.83 5.37
C LEU A 71 -18.41 -11.76 4.70
N ASN A 72 -19.61 -11.91 5.26
CA ASN A 72 -20.66 -12.74 4.68
C ASN A 72 -21.26 -12.17 3.38
N GLN A 73 -20.98 -10.91 3.06
CA GLN A 73 -21.33 -10.27 1.79
C GLN A 73 -20.13 -10.19 0.85
N CYS A 74 -18.96 -10.65 1.29
CA CYS A 74 -17.76 -10.75 0.47
C CYS A 74 -17.70 -12.13 -0.19
N VAL A 75 -16.99 -12.19 -1.32
CA VAL A 75 -16.74 -13.44 -2.02
C VAL A 75 -15.35 -13.94 -1.68
N GLN A 76 -15.24 -15.20 -1.28
CA GLN A 76 -13.97 -15.82 -0.96
C GLN A 76 -13.20 -16.13 -2.25
N ASP A 77 -11.89 -15.89 -2.24
CA ASP A 77 -10.99 -16.34 -3.30
C ASP A 77 -10.83 -17.88 -3.27
N GLU A 78 -10.52 -18.46 -4.42
CA GLU A 78 -10.33 -19.90 -4.58
C GLU A 78 -8.93 -20.37 -4.12
N GLN A 79 -7.94 -19.47 -4.03
CA GLN A 79 -6.59 -19.83 -3.61
C GLN A 79 -6.54 -20.20 -2.13
N GLU A 80 -5.92 -21.34 -1.84
CA GLU A 80 -5.65 -21.79 -0.49
C GLU A 80 -4.29 -21.32 0.01
N GLY A 81 -4.20 -20.98 1.29
CA GLY A 81 -2.97 -20.55 1.94
C GLY A 81 -3.12 -20.45 3.46
N ALA A 82 -2.11 -19.88 4.12
CA ALA A 82 -2.15 -19.60 5.56
C ALA A 82 -3.20 -18.54 5.92
N VAL A 83 -3.57 -17.70 4.95
CA VAL A 83 -4.51 -16.59 5.06
C VAL A 83 -5.58 -16.74 3.98
N THR A 84 -6.85 -16.59 4.38
CA THR A 84 -7.98 -16.61 3.44
C THR A 84 -8.26 -15.21 2.91
N VAL A 85 -8.39 -15.09 1.59
CA VAL A 85 -8.67 -13.82 0.92
C VAL A 85 -10.16 -13.71 0.57
N PHE A 86 -10.73 -12.54 0.83
CA PHE A 86 -12.11 -12.18 0.48
C PHE A 86 -12.12 -10.90 -0.35
N TYR A 87 -13.03 -10.80 -1.32
CA TYR A 87 -13.25 -9.61 -2.13
C TYR A 87 -14.55 -8.91 -1.76
N THR A 88 -14.51 -7.58 -1.72
CA THR A 88 -15.70 -6.76 -1.89
C THR A 88 -16.21 -6.85 -3.33
N GLN A 89 -17.48 -6.53 -3.56
CA GLN A 89 -18.04 -6.51 -4.92
C GLN A 89 -17.24 -5.60 -5.88
N THR A 90 -16.77 -4.45 -5.38
CA THR A 90 -15.94 -3.54 -6.18
C THR A 90 -14.57 -4.14 -6.49
N ALA A 91 -13.94 -4.80 -5.52
CA ALA A 91 -12.67 -5.50 -5.77
C ALA A 91 -12.81 -6.62 -6.79
N GLN A 92 -13.94 -7.32 -6.84
CA GLN A 92 -14.21 -8.32 -7.88
C GLN A 92 -14.27 -7.69 -9.27
N GLN A 93 -15.04 -6.59 -9.41
CA GLN A 93 -15.15 -5.87 -10.68
C GLN A 93 -13.80 -5.35 -11.16
N ASP A 94 -13.03 -4.78 -10.25
CA ASP A 94 -11.66 -4.32 -10.52
C ASP A 94 -10.75 -5.47 -10.97
N THR A 95 -10.85 -6.62 -10.31
CA THR A 95 -10.06 -7.82 -10.63
C THR A 95 -10.35 -8.28 -12.06
N GLU A 96 -11.62 -8.45 -12.42
CA GLU A 96 -12.03 -8.86 -13.78
C GLU A 96 -11.59 -7.84 -14.85
N ALA A 97 -11.67 -6.55 -14.55
CA ALA A 97 -11.20 -5.50 -15.44
C ALA A 97 -9.68 -5.60 -15.69
N LEU A 98 -8.89 -5.82 -14.63
CA LEU A 98 -7.44 -5.96 -14.72
C LEU A 98 -7.00 -7.25 -15.42
N LYS A 99 -7.70 -8.35 -15.16
CA LYS A 99 -7.50 -9.62 -15.88
C LYS A 99 -7.72 -9.45 -17.37
N THR A 100 -8.82 -8.77 -17.74
CA THR A 100 -9.13 -8.43 -19.14
C THR A 100 -8.07 -7.51 -19.77
N ALA A 101 -7.46 -6.62 -18.97
CA ALA A 101 -6.37 -5.74 -19.41
C ALA A 101 -5.00 -6.44 -19.50
N GLY A 102 -4.90 -7.73 -19.18
CA GLY A 102 -3.68 -8.54 -19.32
C GLY A 102 -2.79 -8.61 -18.08
N PHE A 103 -3.29 -8.23 -16.90
CA PHE A 103 -2.54 -8.29 -15.62
C PHE A 103 -2.83 -9.54 -14.79
N GLU A 104 -3.29 -10.64 -15.42
CA GLU A 104 -3.66 -11.88 -14.74
C GLU A 104 -2.51 -12.41 -13.87
N ALA A 105 -1.30 -12.52 -14.44
CA ALA A 105 -0.15 -13.10 -13.77
C ALA A 105 0.29 -12.26 -12.55
N GLU A 106 0.26 -10.93 -12.66
CA GLU A 106 0.57 -10.03 -11.56
C GLU A 106 -0.48 -10.09 -10.44
N ILE A 107 -1.75 -10.24 -10.79
CA ILE A 107 -2.82 -10.45 -9.81
C ILE A 107 -2.63 -11.79 -9.10
N GLU A 108 -2.45 -12.88 -9.83
CA GLU A 108 -2.23 -14.22 -9.26
C GLU A 108 -1.03 -14.22 -8.32
N GLN A 109 0.08 -13.58 -8.72
CA GLN A 109 1.24 -13.43 -7.87
C GLN A 109 0.93 -12.63 -6.59
N MET A 110 0.14 -11.55 -6.70
CA MET A 110 -0.24 -10.74 -5.55
C MET A 110 -1.14 -11.53 -4.58
N LEU A 111 -2.11 -12.28 -5.09
CA LEU A 111 -2.98 -13.12 -4.29
C LEU A 111 -2.20 -14.22 -3.58
N HIS A 112 -1.27 -14.86 -4.29
CA HIS A 112 -0.36 -15.83 -3.68
C HIS A 112 0.43 -15.22 -2.52
N ILE A 113 0.88 -13.97 -2.62
CA ILE A 113 1.55 -13.27 -1.52
C ILE A 113 0.59 -13.04 -0.35
N LEU A 114 -0.62 -12.54 -0.62
CA LEU A 114 -1.61 -12.29 0.43
C LEU A 114 -2.06 -13.57 1.16
N CYS A 115 -2.19 -14.68 0.43
CA CYS A 115 -2.56 -15.98 0.98
C CYS A 115 -1.45 -16.59 1.87
N ASN A 116 -0.19 -16.25 1.63
CA ASN A 116 0.94 -16.75 2.43
C ASN A 116 1.29 -15.84 3.59
N ASP A 117 1.53 -14.55 3.33
CA ASP A 117 1.82 -13.55 4.33
C ASP A 117 1.45 -12.13 3.82
N PRO A 118 0.34 -11.54 4.31
CA PRO A 118 -0.10 -10.22 3.89
C PRO A 118 0.84 -9.10 4.34
N TYR A 119 1.84 -9.38 5.17
CA TYR A 119 2.86 -8.44 5.60
C TYR A 119 4.20 -8.62 4.88
N GLN A 120 4.34 -9.64 4.03
CA GLN A 120 5.58 -9.97 3.33
C GLN A 120 6.12 -8.78 2.54
N THR A 121 7.41 -8.47 2.68
CA THR A 121 8.12 -7.52 1.82
C THR A 121 9.38 -8.18 1.26
N PRO A 122 9.67 -8.09 -0.06
CA PRO A 122 8.97 -7.37 -1.14
C PRO A 122 7.71 -8.10 -1.67
N PRO A 123 6.79 -7.41 -2.40
CA PRO A 123 6.79 -6.00 -2.79
C PRO A 123 6.47 -5.06 -1.62
N GLN A 124 6.61 -3.76 -1.85
CA GLN A 124 6.40 -2.75 -0.81
C GLN A 124 4.99 -2.76 -0.24
N LEU A 125 4.93 -2.65 1.08
CA LEU A 125 3.71 -2.53 1.84
C LEU A 125 3.58 -1.11 2.39
N GLY A 126 2.64 -0.34 1.84
CA GLY A 126 2.22 0.92 2.43
C GLY A 126 1.06 0.70 3.40
N LYS A 127 1.02 1.44 4.50
CA LYS A 127 -0.16 1.54 5.37
C LYS A 127 -0.71 2.94 5.28
N LEU A 128 -2.01 3.07 5.01
CA LEU A 128 -2.65 4.38 4.91
C LEU A 128 -2.78 5.01 6.30
N VAL A 129 -3.01 6.32 6.34
CA VAL A 129 -3.11 7.11 7.58
C VAL A 129 -4.51 7.68 7.76
N GLY A 130 -4.80 8.18 8.97
CA GLY A 130 -6.10 8.78 9.30
C GLY A 130 -7.23 7.74 9.35
N ASP A 131 -8.35 8.06 8.69
CA ASP A 131 -9.54 7.19 8.67
C ASP A 131 -9.33 5.86 7.93
N LEU A 132 -8.27 5.75 7.11
CA LEU A 132 -7.87 4.52 6.42
C LEU A 132 -6.71 3.78 7.12
N ARG A 133 -6.43 4.06 8.39
CA ARG A 133 -5.30 3.47 9.14
C ARG A 133 -5.23 1.94 9.18
N ASN A 134 -6.31 1.23 8.82
CA ASN A 134 -6.34 -0.23 8.77
C ASN A 134 -6.17 -0.80 7.35
N VAL A 135 -6.04 0.09 6.35
CA VAL A 135 -5.88 -0.28 4.95
C VAL A 135 -4.41 -0.32 4.57
N TYR A 136 -4.02 -1.44 3.99
CA TYR A 136 -2.74 -1.67 3.36
C TYR A 136 -2.85 -1.41 1.86
N CYS A 137 -1.78 -0.91 1.26
CA CYS A 137 -1.64 -0.65 -0.15
C CYS A 137 -0.39 -1.36 -0.67
N ARG A 138 -0.53 -2.15 -1.75
CA ARG A 138 0.59 -2.79 -2.45
C ARG A 138 0.52 -2.55 -3.95
N ARG A 139 1.69 -2.62 -4.58
CA ARG A 139 1.87 -2.50 -6.02
C ARG A 139 1.58 -3.81 -6.73
N ILE A 140 0.59 -3.82 -7.63
CA ILE A 140 0.37 -4.90 -8.60
C ILE A 140 1.31 -4.68 -9.79
N SER A 141 1.30 -3.47 -10.37
CA SER A 141 2.19 -3.06 -11.45
C SER A 141 2.56 -1.58 -11.34
N MET A 142 3.24 -0.99 -12.34
CA MET A 142 3.65 0.42 -12.27
C MET A 142 2.48 1.35 -11.94
N GLN A 143 1.30 1.11 -12.50
CA GLN A 143 0.13 1.98 -12.35
C GLN A 143 -0.93 1.42 -11.40
N HIS A 144 -0.94 0.12 -11.12
CA HIS A 144 -2.05 -0.54 -10.43
C HIS A 144 -1.72 -0.90 -8.97
N ARG A 145 -2.67 -0.65 -8.07
CA ARG A 145 -2.53 -0.90 -6.63
C ARG A 145 -3.63 -1.81 -6.13
N ILE A 146 -3.30 -2.70 -5.20
CA ILE A 146 -4.25 -3.47 -4.41
C ILE A 146 -4.38 -2.83 -3.03
N LEU A 147 -5.62 -2.67 -2.57
CA LEU A 147 -5.97 -2.10 -1.28
C LEU A 147 -6.72 -3.14 -0.46
N TYR A 148 -6.26 -3.43 0.75
CA TYR A 148 -6.85 -4.49 1.57
C TYR A 148 -6.72 -4.20 3.06
N GLU A 149 -7.59 -4.81 3.87
CA GLU A 149 -7.42 -4.85 5.33
C GLU A 149 -7.09 -6.27 5.79
N VAL A 150 -6.35 -6.37 6.90
CA VAL A 150 -6.10 -7.64 7.60
C VAL A 150 -6.95 -7.65 8.86
N LEU A 151 -7.81 -8.66 9.01
CA LEU A 151 -8.76 -8.76 10.12
C LEU A 151 -8.13 -9.37 11.38
N GLN A 152 -8.85 -9.31 12.51
CA GLN A 152 -8.32 -9.45 13.88
C GLN A 152 -7.52 -10.74 14.14
N ASP A 153 -7.77 -11.83 13.42
CA ASP A 153 -7.07 -13.11 13.61
C ASP A 153 -5.85 -13.28 12.68
N GLN A 154 -5.50 -12.28 11.89
CA GLN A 154 -4.42 -12.27 10.88
C GLN A 154 -4.47 -13.38 9.81
N ARG A 155 -5.50 -14.23 9.85
CA ARG A 155 -5.77 -15.31 8.89
C ARG A 155 -6.81 -14.93 7.85
N THR A 156 -7.24 -13.67 7.83
CA THR A 156 -8.22 -13.21 6.87
C THR A 156 -7.84 -11.84 6.34
N VAL A 157 -7.80 -11.74 5.02
CA VAL A 157 -7.59 -10.52 4.27
C VAL A 157 -8.87 -10.19 3.52
N LYS A 158 -9.28 -8.92 3.59
CA LYS A 158 -10.40 -8.40 2.79
C LYS A 158 -9.86 -7.39 1.79
N VAL A 159 -9.83 -7.78 0.52
CA VAL A 159 -9.48 -6.92 -0.60
C VAL A 159 -10.63 -5.96 -0.86
N LEU A 160 -10.33 -4.67 -0.75
CA LEU A 160 -11.29 -3.57 -0.82
C LEU A 160 -11.42 -3.03 -2.24
N ARG A 161 -10.29 -2.88 -2.95
CA ARG A 161 -10.18 -2.34 -4.32
C ARG A 161 -8.90 -2.83 -4.99
N MET A 162 -8.91 -2.90 -6.33
CA MET A 162 -7.71 -2.87 -7.16
C MET A 162 -7.84 -1.72 -8.16
N CYS A 163 -7.02 -0.67 -8.07
CA CYS A 163 -7.23 0.53 -8.86
C CYS A 163 -5.97 1.01 -9.58
N SER A 164 -6.16 1.66 -10.73
CA SER A 164 -5.14 2.44 -11.41
C SER A 164 -4.94 3.80 -10.73
N LEU A 165 -3.70 4.26 -10.68
CA LEU A 165 -3.30 5.59 -10.22
C LEU A 165 -3.50 6.69 -11.28
N TYR A 166 -4.09 6.35 -12.43
CA TYR A 166 -4.29 7.29 -13.54
C TYR A 166 -5.70 7.24 -14.13
N ASP A 167 -6.60 6.42 -13.56
CA ASP A 167 -7.98 6.39 -14.03
C ASP A 167 -8.76 7.54 -13.40
N GLU A 168 -8.80 8.65 -14.13
CA GLU A 168 -9.78 9.72 -13.96
C GLU A 168 -11.09 9.32 -14.65
N SER A 169 -11.89 8.47 -14.02
CA SER A 169 -13.28 8.27 -14.43
C SER A 169 -14.19 7.97 -13.25
#